data_AF-A0ABD5TI65-F1
#
_entry.id   AF-A0ABD5TI65-F1
#
_cell.length_a   1.000
_cell.length_b   1.000
_cell.length_c   1.000
_cell.angle_alpha   90.00
_cell.angle_beta   90.00
_cell.angle_gamma   90.00
#
_symmetry.space_group_name_H-M   'P 1'
#
loop_
_entity.id
_entity.type
_entity.pdbx_description
1 polymer ?
#
loop_
_entity_poly.entity_id
_entity_poly.type
_entity_poly.pdbx_seq_one_letter_code
_entity_poly.pdbx_strand_id
1 'polypeptide(L)'
;MQTHVVPVGFDYDRLIAPLVRDQFDVDRVVLLEGAVGSEANVEYSRNLSQKLETDFRNLLGAETERVPVDDVYDYDAAFEQAYDLINEELDAGREVWVNVSSMPRPVSFAFATAAHSVTLERQADRDRIHTYYTAPEKYLETELAEELRADRDLLRDLLEGAEGVAGGPAGEPDTVAGVDVDRVRERLDTATDLLAEFDERGTTIGAKEVDGRHIIELPVASFSNVKPFEEVILFKLGEAGEFESVSELAKALAGELNEEYTDSFRSKVIYNVDRLGPGGKGYVERESHGKSYRTRLSRIGELWVRAHAAEDASDYEW
;
A
#
# COMPACT_ATOMS: atom_id res chain seq x y z
N MET A 1 -17.41 -11.87 4.04
CA MET A 1 -17.47 -11.04 2.83
C MET A 1 -16.43 -9.94 2.97
N GLN A 2 -15.52 -9.81 2.01
CA GLN A 2 -14.44 -8.82 2.00
C GLN A 2 -14.85 -7.60 1.16
N THR A 3 -14.79 -6.43 1.78
CA THR A 3 -15.04 -5.14 1.13
C THR A 3 -13.73 -4.40 0.95
N HIS A 4 -13.37 -4.10 -0.29
CA HIS A 4 -12.21 -3.28 -0.60
C HIS A 4 -12.62 -1.83 -0.79
N VAL A 5 -12.03 -0.94 0.00
CA VAL A 5 -12.15 0.51 -0.17
C VAL A 5 -10.99 0.96 -1.04
N VAL A 6 -11.32 1.34 -2.28
CA VAL A 6 -10.35 1.56 -3.36
C VAL A 6 -10.41 3.02 -3.78
N PRO A 7 -9.39 3.82 -3.44
CA PRO A 7 -9.31 5.20 -3.88
C PRO A 7 -8.95 5.26 -5.36
N VAL A 8 -9.85 5.81 -6.18
CA VAL A 8 -9.57 5.98 -7.61
C VAL A 8 -8.83 7.29 -7.83
N GLY A 9 -7.54 7.17 -8.15
CA GLY A 9 -6.70 8.29 -8.58
C GLY A 9 -6.41 8.19 -10.07
N PHE A 10 -5.12 8.17 -10.40
CA PHE A 10 -4.62 8.05 -11.77
C PHE A 10 -3.93 6.71 -12.01
N ASP A 11 -4.21 5.66 -11.24
CA ASP A 11 -3.56 4.36 -11.41
C ASP A 11 -4.57 3.25 -11.53
N TYR A 12 -4.39 2.42 -12.55
CA TYR A 12 -5.19 1.23 -12.77
C TYR A 12 -4.56 0.00 -12.11
N ASP A 13 -3.31 -0.32 -12.50
CA ASP A 13 -2.67 -1.60 -12.18
C ASP A 13 -2.57 -1.83 -10.66
N ARG A 14 -2.21 -0.78 -9.90
CA ARG A 14 -2.04 -0.86 -8.44
C ARG A 14 -3.34 -1.12 -7.67
N LEU A 15 -4.49 -0.93 -8.29
CA LEU A 15 -5.78 -1.06 -7.62
C LEU A 15 -6.39 -2.46 -7.79
N ILE A 16 -6.16 -3.11 -8.94
CA ILE A 16 -6.79 -4.40 -9.28
C ILE A 16 -5.80 -5.53 -9.53
N ALA A 17 -4.63 -5.27 -10.14
CA ALA A 17 -3.70 -6.32 -10.51
C ALA A 17 -3.21 -7.17 -9.33
N PRO A 18 -2.90 -6.62 -8.14
CA PRO A 18 -2.54 -7.41 -6.96
C PRO A 18 -3.63 -8.39 -6.56
N LEU A 19 -4.89 -7.95 -6.57
CA LEU A 19 -6.02 -8.75 -6.12
C LEU A 19 -6.24 -9.94 -7.06
N VAL A 20 -6.08 -9.72 -8.37
CA VAL A 20 -6.18 -10.80 -9.38
C VAL A 20 -4.98 -11.74 -9.30
N ARG A 21 -3.75 -11.22 -9.23
CA ARG A 21 -2.51 -12.03 -9.24
C ARG A 21 -2.40 -12.92 -8.00
N ASP A 22 -2.72 -12.36 -6.83
CA ASP A 22 -2.63 -13.08 -5.56
C ASP A 22 -3.92 -13.82 -5.20
N GLN A 23 -4.93 -13.82 -6.09
CA GLN A 23 -6.21 -14.53 -5.93
C GLN A 23 -6.95 -14.15 -4.64
N PHE A 24 -7.05 -12.84 -4.37
CA PHE A 24 -7.83 -12.34 -3.25
C PHE A 24 -9.34 -12.58 -3.46
N ASP A 25 -10.03 -12.95 -2.39
CA ASP A 25 -11.49 -13.03 -2.37
C ASP A 25 -12.07 -11.60 -2.27
N VAL A 26 -12.65 -11.08 -3.34
CA VAL A 26 -13.21 -9.72 -3.36
C VAL A 26 -14.71 -9.78 -3.57
N ASP A 27 -15.49 -9.66 -2.50
CA ASP A 27 -16.95 -9.71 -2.58
C ASP A 27 -17.55 -8.35 -2.98
N ARG A 28 -16.98 -7.26 -2.46
CA ARG A 28 -17.44 -5.90 -2.72
C ARG A 28 -16.30 -4.90 -2.85
N VAL A 29 -16.48 -3.90 -3.69
CA VAL A 29 -15.54 -2.79 -3.89
C VAL A 29 -16.26 -1.46 -3.78
N VAL A 30 -15.76 -0.58 -2.92
CA VAL A 30 -16.16 0.82 -2.83
C VAL A 30 -15.09 1.64 -3.53
N LEU A 31 -15.42 2.13 -4.72
CA LEU A 31 -14.57 3.01 -5.53
C LEU A 31 -14.78 4.45 -5.07
N LEU A 32 -13.77 5.06 -4.45
CA LEU A 32 -13.83 6.45 -4.06
C LEU A 32 -13.51 7.33 -5.27
N GLU A 33 -14.40 8.24 -5.62
CA GLU A 33 -14.26 9.14 -6.77
C GLU A 33 -14.04 10.58 -6.29
N GLY A 34 -12.81 11.08 -6.40
CA GLY A 34 -12.48 12.46 -6.04
C GLY A 34 -12.18 13.31 -7.26
N ALA A 35 -12.72 14.52 -7.34
CA ALA A 35 -12.34 15.46 -8.39
C ALA A 35 -10.97 16.08 -8.08
N VAL A 36 -9.97 15.82 -8.94
CA VAL A 36 -8.62 16.39 -8.78
C VAL A 36 -8.31 17.33 -9.96
N GLY A 37 -8.29 18.64 -9.73
CA GLY A 37 -7.74 19.59 -10.70
C GLY A 37 -8.68 19.98 -11.85
N SER A 38 -8.23 19.84 -13.10
CA SER A 38 -8.92 20.35 -14.30
C SER A 38 -10.10 19.48 -14.75
N GLU A 39 -10.96 20.01 -15.63
CA GLU A 39 -12.06 19.22 -16.22
C GLU A 39 -11.56 17.94 -16.91
N ALA A 40 -10.41 18.01 -17.59
CA ALA A 40 -9.79 16.84 -18.23
C ALA A 40 -9.39 15.76 -17.22
N ASN A 41 -8.87 16.14 -16.05
CA ASN A 41 -8.54 15.19 -14.99
C ASN A 41 -9.80 14.53 -14.42
N VAL A 42 -10.89 15.27 -14.30
CA VAL A 42 -12.19 14.73 -13.85
C VAL A 42 -12.74 13.72 -14.86
N GLU A 43 -12.66 14.04 -16.15
CA GLU A 43 -13.06 13.10 -17.21
C GLU A 43 -12.20 11.83 -17.20
N TYR A 44 -10.88 11.99 -17.07
CA TYR A 44 -9.94 10.88 -16.97
C TYR A 44 -10.26 9.98 -15.76
N SER A 45 -10.40 10.56 -14.57
CA SER A 45 -10.71 9.81 -13.34
C SER A 45 -12.06 9.06 -13.45
N ARG A 46 -13.07 9.66 -14.10
CA ARG A 46 -14.34 8.99 -14.36
C ARG A 46 -14.20 7.81 -15.32
N ASN A 47 -13.43 7.96 -16.41
CA ASN A 47 -13.19 6.88 -17.35
C ASN A 47 -12.46 5.71 -16.69
N LEU A 48 -11.44 6.02 -15.89
CA LEU A 48 -10.69 5.01 -15.13
C LEU A 48 -11.58 4.31 -14.09
N SER A 49 -12.43 5.07 -13.38
CA SER A 49 -13.39 4.51 -12.42
C SER A 49 -14.38 3.55 -13.09
N GLN A 50 -14.92 3.90 -14.27
CA GLN A 50 -15.81 3.02 -15.03
C GLN A 50 -15.11 1.74 -15.52
N LYS A 51 -13.85 1.86 -15.95
CA LYS A 51 -13.02 0.72 -16.33
C LYS A 51 -12.80 -0.21 -15.14
N LEU A 52 -12.32 0.33 -14.02
CA LEU A 52 -12.14 -0.43 -12.77
C LEU A 52 -13.43 -1.10 -12.32
N GLU A 53 -14.56 -0.40 -12.33
CA GLU A 53 -15.86 -0.97 -11.97
C GLU A 53 -16.21 -2.19 -12.84
N THR A 54 -15.95 -2.08 -14.15
CA THR A 54 -16.18 -3.17 -15.10
C THR A 54 -15.25 -4.35 -14.85
N ASP A 55 -13.98 -4.08 -14.59
CA ASP A 55 -12.96 -5.12 -14.41
C ASP A 55 -13.08 -5.81 -13.04
N PHE A 56 -13.44 -5.09 -11.97
CA PHE A 56 -13.77 -5.70 -10.67
C PHE A 56 -14.96 -6.67 -10.79
N ARG A 57 -16.01 -6.28 -11.53
CA ARG A 57 -17.15 -7.16 -11.80
C ARG A 57 -16.77 -8.36 -12.65
N ASN A 58 -16.01 -8.16 -13.73
CA ASN A 58 -15.72 -9.21 -14.70
C ASN A 58 -14.64 -10.20 -14.24
N LEU A 59 -13.58 -9.70 -13.59
CA LEU A 59 -12.41 -10.50 -13.22
C LEU A 59 -12.54 -11.10 -11.83
N LEU A 60 -13.18 -10.38 -10.90
CA LEU A 60 -13.27 -10.78 -9.49
C LEU A 60 -14.70 -11.12 -9.05
N GLY A 61 -15.71 -10.83 -9.86
CA GLY A 61 -17.11 -11.10 -9.52
C GLY A 61 -17.67 -10.20 -8.42
N ALA A 62 -16.97 -9.11 -8.10
CA ALA A 62 -17.29 -8.24 -6.97
C ALA A 62 -18.50 -7.35 -7.24
N GLU A 63 -19.31 -7.09 -6.21
CA GLU A 63 -20.26 -5.97 -6.21
C GLU A 63 -19.50 -4.65 -6.17
N THR A 64 -19.92 -3.64 -6.93
CA THR A 64 -19.20 -2.37 -7.01
C THR A 64 -20.11 -1.20 -6.68
N GLU A 65 -19.61 -0.28 -5.85
CA GLU A 65 -20.27 0.98 -5.52
C GLU A 65 -19.28 2.13 -5.72
N ARG A 66 -19.76 3.26 -6.27
CA ARG A 66 -18.98 4.48 -6.43
C ARG A 66 -19.43 5.51 -5.42
N VAL A 67 -18.49 6.01 -4.63
CA VAL A 67 -18.75 6.97 -3.56
C VAL A 67 -17.91 8.22 -3.83
N PRO A 68 -18.52 9.41 -3.96
CA PRO A 68 -17.78 10.63 -4.21
C PRO A 68 -16.98 11.07 -2.96
N VAL A 69 -15.85 11.72 -3.20
CA VAL A 69 -15.07 12.49 -2.21
C VAL A 69 -15.14 13.96 -2.63
N ASP A 70 -15.84 14.77 -1.84
CA ASP A 70 -16.17 16.16 -2.20
C ASP A 70 -14.93 17.04 -2.38
N ASP A 71 -13.98 16.97 -1.45
CA ASP A 71 -12.68 17.63 -1.54
C ASP A 71 -11.57 16.67 -1.14
N VAL A 72 -10.77 16.26 -2.13
CA VAL A 72 -9.61 15.38 -1.96
C VAL A 72 -8.45 16.01 -1.17
N TYR A 73 -8.53 17.30 -0.84
CA TYR A 73 -7.59 18.01 0.00
C TYR A 73 -8.11 18.27 1.42
N ASP A 74 -9.40 18.01 1.68
CA ASP A 74 -9.97 18.09 3.01
C ASP A 74 -9.73 16.77 3.76
N TYR A 75 -8.64 16.76 4.54
CA TYR A 75 -8.26 15.62 5.36
C TYR A 75 -9.33 15.26 6.40
N ASP A 76 -9.95 16.27 7.02
CA ASP A 76 -10.89 16.05 8.13
C ASP A 76 -12.19 15.43 7.60
N ALA A 77 -12.73 15.96 6.50
CA ALA A 77 -13.90 15.38 5.83
C ALA A 77 -13.63 13.97 5.29
N ALA A 78 -12.46 13.75 4.68
CA ALA A 78 -12.06 12.42 4.21
C ALA A 78 -11.92 11.42 5.37
N PHE A 79 -11.45 11.88 6.54
CA PHE A 79 -11.33 11.05 7.74
C PHE A 79 -12.71 10.66 8.28
N GLU A 80 -13.63 11.62 8.41
CA GLU A 80 -15.01 11.36 8.85
C GLU A 80 -15.69 10.36 7.92
N GLN A 81 -15.61 10.57 6.61
CA GLN A 81 -16.16 9.66 5.60
C GLN A 81 -15.56 8.25 5.69
N ALA A 82 -14.23 8.14 5.83
CA ALA A 82 -13.57 6.86 5.97
C ALA A 82 -13.99 6.13 7.25
N TYR A 83 -14.04 6.86 8.37
CA TYR A 83 -14.41 6.32 9.66
C TYR A 83 -15.84 5.76 9.65
N ASP A 84 -16.79 6.51 9.09
CA ASP A 84 -18.18 6.09 8.96
C ASP A 84 -18.30 4.87 8.03
N LEU A 85 -17.70 4.92 6.83
CA LEU A 85 -17.71 3.82 5.88
C LEU A 85 -17.17 2.52 6.49
N ILE A 86 -16.01 2.58 7.15
CA ILE A 86 -15.39 1.39 7.76
C ILE A 86 -16.31 0.81 8.84
N ASN A 87 -16.91 1.65 9.69
CA ASN A 87 -17.81 1.18 10.74
C ASN A 87 -19.09 0.55 10.17
N GLU A 88 -19.69 1.15 9.15
CA GLU A 88 -20.88 0.62 8.48
C GLU A 88 -20.62 -0.78 7.90
N GLU A 89 -19.49 -1.00 7.23
CA GLU A 89 -19.11 -2.31 6.70
C GLU A 89 -18.86 -3.33 7.82
N LEU A 90 -18.20 -2.93 8.90
CA LEU A 90 -17.96 -3.81 10.05
C LEU A 90 -19.27 -4.21 10.74
N ASP A 91 -20.20 -3.28 10.90
CA ASP A 91 -21.54 -3.49 11.48
C ASP A 91 -22.41 -4.38 10.60
N ALA A 92 -22.20 -4.35 9.28
CA ALA A 92 -22.78 -5.30 8.34
C ALA A 92 -22.13 -6.69 8.40
N GLY A 93 -21.15 -6.91 9.29
CA GLY A 93 -20.47 -8.19 9.45
C GLY A 93 -19.40 -8.48 8.39
N ARG A 94 -18.89 -7.44 7.70
CA ARG A 94 -17.90 -7.57 6.62
C ARG A 94 -16.48 -7.29 7.08
N GLU A 95 -15.51 -7.80 6.35
CA GLU A 95 -14.09 -7.50 6.51
C GLU A 95 -13.75 -6.32 5.59
N VAL A 96 -12.86 -5.42 6.02
CA VAL A 96 -12.58 -4.16 5.32
C VAL A 96 -11.10 -4.07 4.95
N TRP A 97 -10.84 -3.89 3.66
CA TRP A 97 -9.51 -3.76 3.07
C TRP A 97 -9.33 -2.38 2.45
N VAL A 98 -8.58 -1.51 3.09
CA VAL A 98 -8.35 -0.12 2.69
C VAL A 98 -7.07 -0.03 1.85
N ASN A 99 -7.21 0.25 0.56
CA ASN A 99 -6.09 0.51 -0.33
C ASN A 99 -5.66 1.97 -0.20
N VAL A 100 -4.36 2.26 -0.08
CA VAL A 100 -3.84 3.64 0.02
C VAL A 100 -2.90 4.02 -1.13
N SER A 101 -3.05 3.36 -2.29
CA SER A 101 -2.06 3.44 -3.37
C SER A 101 -2.24 4.64 -4.32
N SER A 102 -3.46 5.01 -4.71
CA SER A 102 -3.67 5.88 -5.90
C SER A 102 -4.25 7.29 -5.63
N MET A 103 -4.94 7.56 -4.52
CA MET A 103 -5.46 8.92 -4.27
C MET A 103 -4.40 9.92 -3.79
N PRO A 104 -4.70 11.24 -3.88
CA PRO A 104 -3.92 12.27 -3.20
C PRO A 104 -3.65 11.91 -1.74
N ARG A 105 -2.45 12.27 -1.28
CA ARG A 105 -1.96 11.94 0.07
C ARG A 105 -2.92 12.29 1.21
N PRO A 106 -3.64 13.44 1.20
CA PRO A 106 -4.59 13.75 2.27
C PRO A 106 -5.64 12.65 2.45
N VAL A 107 -6.28 12.18 1.38
CA VAL A 107 -7.28 11.10 1.45
C VAL A 107 -6.63 9.78 1.86
N SER A 108 -5.52 9.39 1.24
CA SER A 108 -4.83 8.14 1.59
C SER A 108 -4.43 8.09 3.07
N PHE A 109 -3.94 9.20 3.64
CA PHE A 109 -3.60 9.29 5.06
C PHE A 109 -4.82 9.35 5.97
N ALA A 110 -5.89 10.04 5.55
CA ALA A 110 -7.15 10.09 6.29
C ALA A 110 -7.75 8.68 6.43
N PHE A 111 -7.83 7.93 5.32
CA PHE A 111 -8.36 6.57 5.30
C PHE A 111 -7.48 5.60 6.11
N ALA A 112 -6.16 5.67 5.99
CA ALA A 112 -5.25 4.88 6.82
C ALA A 112 -5.44 5.19 8.32
N THR A 113 -5.55 6.48 8.65
CA THR A 113 -5.71 6.92 10.05
C THR A 113 -7.08 6.51 10.59
N ALA A 114 -8.14 6.59 9.80
CA ALA A 114 -9.46 6.11 10.18
C ALA A 114 -9.46 4.60 10.44
N ALA A 115 -8.89 3.81 9.53
CA ALA A 115 -8.73 2.36 9.72
C ALA A 115 -7.95 2.03 10.99
N HIS A 116 -6.89 2.77 11.27
CA HIS A 116 -6.12 2.63 12.51
C HIS A 116 -6.95 2.99 13.75
N SER A 117 -7.68 4.10 13.73
CA SER A 117 -8.54 4.53 14.85
C SER A 117 -9.62 3.48 15.15
N VAL A 118 -10.32 3.01 14.11
CA VAL A 118 -11.34 1.96 14.26
C VAL A 118 -10.72 0.67 14.81
N THR A 119 -9.54 0.29 14.34
CA THR A 119 -8.81 -0.89 14.86
C THR A 119 -8.51 -0.80 16.36
N LEU A 120 -8.22 0.40 16.86
CA LEU A 120 -7.93 0.63 18.28
C LEU A 120 -9.19 0.67 19.14
N GLU A 121 -10.27 1.22 18.60
CA GLU A 121 -11.55 1.38 19.29
C GLU A 121 -12.37 0.08 19.30
N ARG A 122 -12.33 -0.69 18.21
CA ARG A 122 -13.04 -1.96 18.01
C ARG A 122 -12.09 -3.14 18.05
N GLN A 123 -11.49 -3.38 19.23
CA GLN A 123 -10.50 -4.46 19.40
C GLN A 123 -10.98 -5.85 18.96
N ALA A 124 -12.29 -6.13 19.05
CA ALA A 124 -12.87 -7.40 18.63
C ALA A 124 -12.94 -7.58 17.09
N ASP A 125 -12.84 -6.48 16.33
CA ASP A 125 -12.89 -6.46 14.87
C ASP A 125 -11.50 -6.18 14.25
N ARG A 126 -10.45 -6.16 15.06
CA ARG A 126 -9.09 -5.76 14.62
C ARG A 126 -8.52 -6.63 13.51
N ASP A 127 -8.80 -7.92 13.54
CA ASP A 127 -8.38 -8.88 12.51
C ASP A 127 -9.24 -8.80 11.24
N ARG A 128 -10.22 -7.90 11.19
CA ARG A 128 -11.12 -7.68 10.07
C ARG A 128 -10.86 -6.36 9.35
N ILE A 129 -9.83 -5.61 9.74
CA ILE A 129 -9.50 -4.30 9.19
C ILE A 129 -8.06 -4.35 8.70
N HIS A 130 -7.88 -4.19 7.39
CA HIS A 130 -6.59 -4.26 6.73
C HIS A 130 -6.35 -2.94 6.00
N THR A 131 -5.17 -2.36 6.16
CA THR A 131 -4.73 -1.21 5.36
C THR A 131 -3.54 -1.65 4.53
N TYR A 132 -3.53 -1.35 3.24
CA TYR A 132 -2.49 -1.88 2.37
C TYR A 132 -2.07 -0.95 1.24
N TYR A 133 -0.84 -1.16 0.80
CA TYR A 133 -0.21 -0.44 -0.28
C TYR A 133 0.34 -1.39 -1.34
N THR A 134 0.23 -1.00 -2.60
CA THR A 134 0.85 -1.69 -3.74
C THR A 134 1.91 -0.81 -4.35
N ALA A 135 3.14 -1.32 -4.37
CA ALA A 135 4.24 -0.67 -5.06
C ALA A 135 4.12 -0.88 -6.58
N PRO A 136 4.33 0.16 -7.40
CA PRO A 136 4.40 -0.03 -8.85
C PRO A 136 5.69 -0.73 -9.27
N GLU A 137 5.68 -1.39 -10.42
CA GLU A 137 6.89 -1.86 -11.08
C GLU A 137 7.64 -0.68 -11.71
N LYS A 138 6.89 0.31 -12.22
CA LYS A 138 7.43 1.45 -12.97
C LYS A 138 6.53 2.70 -12.86
N TYR A 139 7.15 3.87 -12.87
CA TYR A 139 6.50 5.19 -12.92
C TYR A 139 6.57 5.75 -14.36
N LEU A 140 5.43 6.13 -14.92
CA LEU A 140 5.36 6.67 -16.29
C LEU A 140 5.70 8.15 -16.36
N GLU A 141 5.54 8.90 -15.26
CA GLU A 141 5.75 10.35 -15.25
C GLU A 141 7.18 10.73 -15.62
N THR A 142 8.17 9.90 -15.26
CA THR A 142 9.56 10.11 -15.63
C THR A 142 9.79 9.94 -17.12
N GLU A 143 9.16 8.94 -17.76
CA GLU A 143 9.29 8.69 -19.19
C GLU A 143 8.56 9.74 -20.02
N LEU A 144 7.35 10.13 -19.59
CA LEU A 144 6.62 11.26 -20.18
C LEU A 144 7.43 12.55 -20.12
N ALA A 145 8.12 12.81 -19.01
CA ALA A 145 8.98 13.98 -18.88
C ALA A 145 10.25 13.90 -19.74
N GLU A 146 10.81 12.72 -19.96
CA GLU A 146 11.93 12.50 -20.87
C GLU A 146 11.51 12.71 -22.32
N GLU A 147 10.38 12.13 -22.73
CA GLU A 147 9.86 12.28 -24.09
C GLU A 147 9.47 13.73 -24.39
N LEU A 148 8.79 14.41 -23.46
CA LEU A 148 8.45 15.83 -23.64
C LEU A 148 9.68 16.73 -23.83
N ARG A 149 10.81 16.41 -23.16
CA ARG A 149 12.07 17.14 -23.37
C ARG A 149 12.65 16.86 -24.74
N ALA A 150 12.58 15.61 -25.21
CA ALA A 150 13.05 15.22 -26.52
C ALA A 150 12.20 15.83 -27.65
N ASP A 151 10.88 15.84 -27.49
CA ASP A 151 9.93 16.51 -28.38
C ASP A 151 10.19 18.01 -28.45
N ARG A 152 10.42 18.67 -27.31
CA ARG A 152 10.79 20.09 -27.28
C ARG A 152 12.07 20.34 -28.08
N ASP A 153 13.08 19.49 -27.91
CA ASP A 153 14.34 19.65 -28.65
C ASP A 153 14.15 19.41 -30.15
N LEU A 154 13.32 18.43 -30.54
CA LEU A 154 12.92 18.23 -31.94
C LEU A 154 12.18 19.46 -32.51
N LEU A 155 11.21 20.01 -31.78
CA LEU A 155 10.46 21.19 -32.20
C LEU A 155 11.37 22.42 -32.38
N ARG A 156 12.38 22.58 -31.53
CA ARG A 156 13.38 23.64 -31.69
C ARG A 156 14.22 23.43 -32.95
N ASP A 157 14.70 22.22 -33.19
CA ASP A 157 15.49 21.92 -34.39
C ASP A 157 14.68 22.16 -35.67
N LEU A 158 13.39 21.79 -35.69
CA LEU A 158 12.47 22.06 -36.78
C LEU A 158 12.25 23.57 -37.00
N LEU A 159 12.17 24.36 -35.92
CA LEU A 159 12.00 25.81 -36.01
C LEU A 159 13.27 26.50 -36.55
N GLU A 160 14.44 26.17 -36.00
CA GLU A 160 15.73 26.70 -36.45
C GLU A 160 15.97 26.37 -37.92
N GLY A 161 15.65 25.15 -38.32
CA GLY A 161 15.72 24.73 -39.71
C GLY A 161 14.72 25.45 -40.61
N ALA A 162 13.50 25.72 -40.15
CA ALA A 162 12.52 26.51 -40.92
C ALA A 162 12.95 27.97 -41.10
N GLU A 163 13.57 28.58 -40.07
CA GLU A 163 14.10 29.95 -40.12
C GLU A 163 15.37 30.05 -40.98
N GLY A 164 16.22 29.03 -40.95
CA GLY A 164 17.45 28.94 -41.76
C GLY A 164 17.23 28.67 -43.25
N VAL A 165 16.05 28.17 -43.64
CA VAL A 165 15.69 27.84 -45.04
C VAL A 165 15.17 29.06 -45.83
N ALA A 166 15.22 30.27 -45.25
CA ALA A 166 15.00 31.53 -45.98
C ALA A 166 16.12 31.82 -47.01
N GLY A 167 16.24 31.00 -48.06
CA GLY A 167 17.12 31.22 -49.22
C GLY A 167 17.89 30.02 -49.79
N GLY A 168 17.71 28.80 -49.27
CA GLY A 168 18.44 27.60 -49.73
C GLY A 168 17.73 26.78 -50.82
N PRO A 169 18.46 26.02 -51.67
CA PRO A 169 17.86 25.19 -52.72
C PRO A 169 16.96 24.09 -52.11
N ALA A 170 16.05 23.54 -52.92
CA ALA A 170 15.11 22.49 -52.54
C ALA A 170 15.82 21.39 -51.72
N GLY A 171 15.33 21.17 -50.49
CA GLY A 171 15.98 20.36 -49.46
C GLY A 171 16.29 18.93 -49.91
N GLU A 172 17.20 18.29 -49.16
CA GLU A 172 17.52 16.87 -49.36
C GLU A 172 16.24 16.03 -49.25
N PRO A 173 16.06 15.02 -50.11
CA PRO A 173 14.97 14.06 -49.96
C PRO A 173 15.07 13.46 -48.55
N ASP A 174 13.91 13.29 -47.91
CA ASP A 174 13.76 12.75 -46.55
C ASP A 174 14.13 13.70 -45.39
N THR A 175 14.12 15.02 -45.64
CA THR A 175 14.18 16.04 -44.57
C THR A 175 12.95 16.95 -44.52
N VAL A 176 12.53 17.34 -43.32
CA VAL A 176 11.52 18.38 -43.06
C VAL A 176 12.19 19.49 -42.28
N ALA A 177 12.24 20.70 -42.86
CA ALA A 177 12.96 21.83 -42.28
C ALA A 177 14.41 21.47 -41.89
N GLY A 178 15.11 20.69 -42.70
CA GLY A 178 16.49 20.28 -42.41
C GLY A 178 16.65 19.21 -41.32
N VAL A 179 15.55 18.67 -40.79
CA VAL A 179 15.54 17.55 -39.84
C VAL A 179 15.13 16.26 -40.55
N ASP A 180 15.79 15.16 -40.21
CA ASP A 180 15.47 13.82 -40.71
C ASP A 180 14.00 13.43 -40.39
N VAL A 181 13.25 13.02 -41.41
CA VAL A 181 11.86 12.57 -41.27
C VAL A 181 11.75 11.33 -40.39
N ASP A 182 12.73 10.42 -40.39
CA ASP A 182 12.69 9.22 -39.57
C ASP A 182 12.79 9.56 -38.08
N ARG A 183 13.58 10.58 -37.72
CA ARG A 183 13.61 11.12 -36.35
C ARG A 183 12.25 11.70 -35.93
N VAL A 184 11.53 12.36 -36.85
CA VAL A 184 10.18 12.89 -36.56
C VAL A 184 9.17 11.76 -36.33
N ARG A 185 9.24 10.70 -37.15
CA ARG A 185 8.37 9.51 -37.01
C ARG A 185 8.63 8.79 -35.71
N GLU A 186 9.89 8.50 -35.39
CA GLU A 186 10.28 7.83 -34.14
C GLU A 186 9.72 8.54 -32.90
N ARG A 187 9.77 9.88 -32.89
CA ARG A 187 9.22 10.71 -31.80
C ARG A 187 7.71 10.64 -31.72
N LEU A 188 7.02 10.79 -32.85
CA LEU A 188 5.57 10.67 -32.90
C LEU A 188 5.09 9.28 -32.45
N ASP A 189 5.76 8.22 -32.90
CA ASP A 189 5.44 6.84 -32.53
C ASP A 189 5.65 6.64 -31.01
N THR A 190 6.79 7.08 -30.47
CA THR A 190 7.08 6.99 -29.02
C THR A 190 6.07 7.76 -28.17
N ALA A 191 5.75 9.00 -28.55
CA ALA A 191 4.75 9.80 -27.86
C ALA A 191 3.35 9.17 -27.92
N THR A 192 2.98 8.59 -29.07
CA THR A 192 1.71 7.90 -29.25
C THR A 192 1.62 6.66 -28.35
N ASP A 193 2.67 5.85 -28.30
CA ASP A 193 2.73 4.65 -27.47
C ASP A 193 2.68 5.00 -25.97
N LEU A 194 3.43 6.02 -25.53
CA LEU A 194 3.42 6.48 -24.13
C LEU A 194 2.05 7.06 -23.72
N LEU A 195 1.39 7.81 -24.60
CA LEU A 195 0.04 8.30 -24.33
C LEU A 195 -0.97 7.15 -24.26
N ALA A 196 -0.86 6.16 -25.14
CA ALA A 196 -1.71 4.97 -25.10
C ALA A 196 -1.50 4.19 -23.79
N GLU A 197 -0.26 4.03 -23.32
CA GLU A 197 0.04 3.36 -22.06
C GLU A 197 -0.50 4.15 -20.85
N PHE A 198 -0.35 5.48 -20.86
CA PHE A 198 -0.91 6.37 -19.85
C PHE A 198 -2.44 6.33 -19.81
N ASP A 199 -3.10 6.33 -20.97
CA ASP A 199 -4.56 6.25 -21.06
C ASP A 199 -5.10 4.88 -20.62
N GLU A 200 -4.32 3.82 -20.86
CA GLU A 200 -4.71 2.47 -20.46
C GLU A 200 -4.48 2.21 -18.96
N ARG A 201 -3.32 2.61 -18.43
CA ARG A 201 -2.82 2.16 -17.11
C ARG A 201 -2.68 3.27 -16.08
N GLY A 202 -2.58 4.51 -16.52
CA GLY A 202 -2.39 5.66 -15.66
C GLY A 202 -0.95 6.09 -15.46
N THR A 203 -0.66 6.65 -14.29
CA THR A 203 0.66 7.18 -13.93
C THR A 203 1.68 6.10 -13.60
N THR A 204 1.25 4.88 -13.33
CA THR A 204 2.13 3.77 -12.97
C THR A 204 1.77 2.48 -13.69
N ILE A 205 2.75 1.58 -13.78
CA ILE A 205 2.61 0.27 -14.42
C ILE A 205 2.91 -0.82 -13.42
N GLY A 206 2.06 -1.85 -13.49
CA GLY A 206 2.23 -3.11 -12.79
C GLY A 206 2.04 -3.03 -11.28
N ALA A 207 2.22 -4.18 -10.66
CA ALA A 207 2.27 -4.34 -9.22
C ALA A 207 3.55 -5.10 -8.92
N LYS A 208 4.44 -4.50 -8.14
CA LYS A 208 5.72 -5.11 -7.80
C LYS A 208 5.53 -6.15 -6.70
N GLU A 209 6.02 -7.35 -6.95
CA GLU A 209 6.10 -8.40 -5.94
C GLU A 209 7.17 -8.06 -4.89
N VAL A 210 6.78 -8.12 -3.62
CA VAL A 210 7.62 -7.91 -2.44
C VAL A 210 7.33 -9.06 -1.47
N ASP A 211 8.37 -9.81 -1.09
CA ASP A 211 8.26 -10.94 -0.16
C ASP A 211 7.19 -11.99 -0.56
N GLY A 212 7.02 -12.24 -1.86
CA GLY A 212 6.07 -13.23 -2.37
C GLY A 212 4.63 -12.75 -2.52
N ARG A 213 4.35 -11.46 -2.32
CA ARG A 213 3.02 -10.84 -2.46
C ARG A 213 3.09 -9.51 -3.20
N HIS A 214 1.99 -9.11 -3.81
CA HIS A 214 1.85 -7.83 -4.51
C HIS A 214 1.28 -6.71 -3.61
N ILE A 215 0.90 -7.08 -2.38
CA ILE A 215 0.33 -6.19 -1.39
C ILE A 215 1.24 -6.12 -0.16
N ILE A 216 1.54 -4.90 0.28
CA ILE A 216 2.23 -4.61 1.53
C ILE A 216 1.18 -4.12 2.53
N GLU A 217 0.83 -4.97 3.48
CA GLU A 217 -0.07 -4.60 4.57
C GLU A 217 0.67 -3.68 5.57
N LEU A 218 -0.01 -2.59 5.96
CA LEU A 218 0.48 -1.63 6.94
C LEU A 218 0.00 -2.06 8.33
N PRO A 219 0.89 -2.56 9.19
CA PRO A 219 0.48 -3.12 10.47
C PRO A 219 0.08 -2.03 11.46
N VAL A 220 -0.99 -2.27 12.22
CA VAL A 220 -1.47 -1.35 13.26
C VAL A 220 -1.00 -1.81 14.64
N ALA A 221 -0.30 -0.94 15.36
CA ALA A 221 0.10 -1.15 16.75
C ALA A 221 -0.91 -0.51 17.71
N SER A 222 -1.20 -1.20 18.82
CA SER A 222 -1.63 -0.47 20.02
C SER A 222 -0.41 0.22 20.61
N PHE A 223 -0.40 1.56 20.68
CA PHE A 223 0.67 2.36 21.29
C PHE A 223 0.68 2.26 22.84
N SER A 224 0.44 1.07 23.37
CA SER A 224 0.50 0.80 24.80
C SER A 224 1.93 0.52 25.24
N ASN A 225 2.50 1.35 26.12
CA ASN A 225 3.86 1.19 26.67
C ASN A 225 4.21 -0.27 27.01
N VAL A 226 5.17 -0.85 26.30
CA VAL A 226 5.75 -2.16 26.57
C VAL A 226 6.45 -2.13 27.93
N LYS A 227 6.09 -3.06 28.81
CA LYS A 227 6.70 -3.16 30.15
C LYS A 227 8.03 -3.90 30.07
N PRO A 228 8.96 -3.72 31.02
CA PRO A 228 10.28 -4.35 30.95
C PRO A 228 10.26 -5.88 30.78
N PHE A 229 9.33 -6.58 31.44
CA PHE A 229 9.23 -8.04 31.28
C PHE A 229 8.56 -8.46 29.95
N GLU A 230 7.69 -7.61 29.40
CA GLU A 230 7.08 -7.82 28.09
C GLU A 230 8.13 -7.64 26.98
N GLU A 231 9.02 -6.67 27.14
CA GLU A 231 10.17 -6.43 26.26
C GLU A 231 11.10 -7.65 26.17
N VAL A 232 11.47 -8.25 27.30
CA VAL A 232 12.25 -9.50 27.31
C VAL A 232 11.54 -10.61 26.52
N ILE A 233 10.21 -10.73 26.64
CA ILE A 233 9.43 -11.70 25.85
C ILE A 233 9.53 -11.40 24.35
N LEU A 234 9.41 -10.13 23.95
CA LEU A 234 9.47 -9.73 22.54
C LEU A 234 10.84 -10.00 21.94
N PHE A 235 11.92 -9.62 22.63
CA PHE A 235 13.28 -9.93 22.18
C PHE A 235 13.51 -11.43 22.06
N LYS A 236 13.07 -12.23 23.06
CA LYS A 236 13.19 -13.69 23.00
C LYS A 236 12.50 -14.29 21.79
N LEU A 237 11.29 -13.82 21.48
CA LEU A 237 10.55 -14.26 20.29
C LEU A 237 11.23 -13.78 19.00
N GLY A 238 11.82 -12.58 19.00
CA GLY A 238 12.58 -12.07 17.86
C GLY A 238 13.85 -12.86 17.55
N GLU A 239 14.55 -13.35 18.57
CA GLU A 239 15.73 -14.20 18.42
C GLU A 239 15.39 -15.61 17.95
N ALA A 240 14.36 -16.23 18.56
CA ALA A 240 14.05 -17.64 18.35
C ALA A 240 13.04 -17.87 17.21
N GLY A 241 12.34 -16.83 16.76
CA GLY A 241 11.29 -16.87 15.74
C GLY A 241 9.95 -17.38 16.28
N GLU A 242 9.88 -18.65 16.64
CA GLU A 242 8.64 -19.29 17.13
C GLU A 242 8.90 -20.32 18.24
N PHE A 243 7.89 -20.53 19.08
CA PHE A 243 7.85 -21.60 20.08
C PHE A 243 6.57 -22.42 19.93
N GLU A 244 6.64 -23.73 20.20
CA GLU A 244 5.48 -24.63 20.09
C GLU A 244 4.44 -24.39 21.19
N SER A 245 4.84 -23.73 22.28
CA SER A 245 3.93 -23.30 23.34
C SER A 245 4.49 -22.18 24.21
N VAL A 246 3.60 -21.47 24.88
CA VAL A 246 3.97 -20.48 25.92
C VAL A 246 4.77 -21.11 27.07
N SER A 247 4.56 -22.39 27.36
CA SER A 247 5.34 -23.10 28.39
C SER A 247 6.78 -23.34 27.96
N GLU A 248 7.02 -23.55 26.67
CA GLU A 248 8.36 -23.69 26.11
C GLU A 248 9.09 -22.35 26.11
N LEU A 249 8.42 -21.28 25.67
CA LEU A 249 8.91 -19.91 25.80
C LEU A 249 9.29 -19.57 27.25
N ALA A 250 8.43 -19.93 28.22
CA ALA A 250 8.71 -19.70 29.63
C ALA A 250 9.95 -20.46 30.13
N LYS A 251 10.22 -21.68 29.65
CA LYS A 251 11.45 -22.41 30.00
C LYS A 251 12.69 -21.74 29.41
N ALA A 252 12.61 -21.30 28.16
CA ALA A 252 13.71 -20.60 27.50
C ALA A 252 14.05 -19.29 28.23
N LEU A 253 13.02 -18.50 28.57
CA LEU A 253 13.18 -17.26 29.33
C LEU A 253 13.77 -17.47 30.72
N ALA A 254 13.35 -18.52 31.44
CA ALA A 254 13.91 -18.84 32.75
C ALA A 254 15.41 -19.16 32.66
N GLY A 255 15.81 -19.92 31.65
CA GLY A 255 17.23 -20.25 31.41
C GLY A 255 18.09 -19.02 31.10
N GLU A 256 17.57 -18.08 30.33
CA GLU A 256 18.28 -16.86 29.94
C GLU A 256 18.40 -15.84 31.07
N LEU A 257 17.32 -15.66 31.84
CA LEU A 257 17.30 -14.75 32.99
C LEU A 257 18.01 -15.34 34.23
N ASN A 258 18.51 -16.58 34.14
CA ASN A 258 19.04 -17.33 35.27
C ASN A 258 18.05 -17.40 36.45
N GLU A 259 16.76 -17.52 36.13
CA GLU A 259 15.63 -17.60 37.06
C GLU A 259 15.14 -19.06 37.18
N GLU A 260 14.58 -19.42 38.32
CA GLU A 260 14.04 -20.77 38.51
C GLU A 260 12.72 -20.96 37.73
N TYR A 261 12.63 -22.02 36.93
CA TYR A 261 11.40 -22.37 36.20
C TYR A 261 10.33 -22.91 37.17
N THR A 262 9.60 -21.99 37.78
CA THR A 262 8.50 -22.27 38.72
C THR A 262 7.12 -22.10 38.06
N ASP A 263 6.08 -22.66 38.69
CA ASP A 263 4.69 -22.42 38.25
C ASP A 263 4.30 -20.94 38.30
N SER A 264 4.85 -20.18 39.24
CA SER A 264 4.67 -18.73 39.34
C SER A 264 5.31 -18.00 38.15
N PHE A 265 6.55 -18.34 37.80
CA PHE A 265 7.23 -17.78 36.63
C PHE A 265 6.47 -18.11 35.34
N ARG A 266 6.06 -19.36 35.16
CA ARG A 266 5.26 -19.78 34.00
C ARG A 266 3.95 -18.97 33.90
N SER A 267 3.26 -18.78 35.02
CA SER A 267 2.01 -18.01 35.06
C SER A 267 2.24 -16.53 34.71
N LYS A 268 3.36 -15.95 35.16
CA LYS A 268 3.78 -14.59 34.78
C LYS A 268 4.01 -14.48 33.27
N VAL A 269 4.69 -15.44 32.65
CA VAL A 269 4.91 -15.45 31.19
C VAL A 269 3.59 -15.54 30.43
N ILE A 270 2.70 -16.48 30.82
CA ILE A 270 1.38 -16.64 30.20
C ILE A 270 0.59 -15.32 30.24
N TYR A 271 0.52 -14.69 31.41
CA TYR A 271 -0.19 -13.43 31.58
C TYR A 271 0.36 -12.30 30.67
N ASN A 272 1.68 -12.21 30.51
CA ASN A 272 2.28 -11.18 29.65
C ASN A 272 2.13 -11.51 28.17
N VAL A 273 2.22 -12.77 27.77
CA VAL A 273 1.92 -13.22 26.39
C VAL A 273 0.46 -12.93 26.03
N ASP A 274 -0.48 -13.18 26.94
CA ASP A 274 -1.89 -12.83 26.72
C ASP A 274 -2.09 -11.33 26.51
N ARG A 275 -1.40 -10.49 27.29
CA ARG A 275 -1.42 -9.03 27.12
C ARG A 275 -0.73 -8.54 25.84
N LEU A 276 0.31 -9.23 25.39
CA LEU A 276 0.97 -8.94 24.13
C LEU A 276 0.19 -9.48 22.94
N GLY A 277 -0.77 -10.38 23.18
CA GLY A 277 -1.61 -11.02 22.17
C GLY A 277 -2.63 -10.10 21.50
N PRO A 278 -3.47 -10.66 20.60
CA PRO A 278 -4.44 -9.91 19.80
C PRO A 278 -5.44 -9.08 20.62
N GLY A 279 -5.93 -9.62 21.74
CA GLY A 279 -6.85 -8.94 22.66
C GLY A 279 -6.18 -7.93 23.63
N GLY A 280 -4.90 -7.64 23.42
CA GLY A 280 -4.15 -6.65 24.17
C GLY A 280 -3.38 -5.74 23.22
N LYS A 281 -2.05 -5.84 23.23
CA LYS A 281 -1.18 -4.94 22.45
C LYS A 281 -0.98 -5.39 21.00
N GLY A 282 -1.16 -6.68 20.72
CA GLY A 282 -1.01 -7.26 19.39
C GLY A 282 0.41 -7.41 18.87
N TYR A 283 1.41 -7.45 19.74
CA TYR A 283 2.78 -7.74 19.32
C TYR A 283 3.04 -9.23 19.11
N VAL A 284 2.21 -10.10 19.70
CA VAL A 284 2.34 -11.56 19.63
C VAL A 284 1.11 -12.18 19.00
N GLU A 285 1.33 -13.17 18.14
CA GLU A 285 0.28 -14.00 17.56
C GLU A 285 0.32 -15.41 18.17
N ARG A 286 -0.86 -16.04 18.19
CA ARG A 286 -1.03 -17.42 18.65
C ARG A 286 -1.85 -18.22 17.67
N GLU A 287 -1.22 -19.21 17.06
CA GLU A 287 -1.88 -20.10 16.11
C GLU A 287 -2.19 -21.45 16.76
N SER A 288 -3.43 -21.91 16.63
CA SER A 288 -3.87 -23.18 17.20
C SER A 288 -3.23 -24.35 16.45
N HIS A 289 -2.45 -25.17 17.16
CA HIS A 289 -1.86 -26.39 16.63
C HIS A 289 -2.19 -27.58 17.54
N GLY A 290 -3.27 -28.29 17.21
CA GLY A 290 -3.75 -29.44 17.99
C GLY A 290 -4.24 -29.05 19.39
N LYS A 291 -3.45 -29.34 20.43
CA LYS A 291 -3.76 -29.01 21.84
C LYS A 291 -2.91 -27.85 22.39
N SER A 292 -2.01 -27.29 21.59
CA SER A 292 -1.16 -26.17 21.96
C SER A 292 -1.38 -24.98 21.02
N TYR A 293 -0.83 -23.83 21.42
CA TYR A 293 -0.80 -22.63 20.61
C TYR A 293 0.65 -22.29 20.32
N ARG A 294 1.03 -22.32 19.04
CA ARG A 294 2.32 -21.79 18.59
C ARG A 294 2.36 -20.31 18.84
N THR A 295 3.46 -19.84 19.40
CA THR A 295 3.63 -18.44 19.83
C THR A 295 4.77 -17.82 19.05
N ARG A 296 4.50 -16.73 18.33
CA ARG A 296 5.48 -15.99 17.52
C ARG A 296 5.20 -14.49 17.56
N LEU A 297 6.15 -13.69 17.09
CA LEU A 297 5.88 -12.27 16.86
C LEU A 297 4.83 -12.11 15.75
N SER A 298 3.93 -11.16 15.96
CA SER A 298 3.16 -10.56 14.87
C SER A 298 4.08 -9.70 14.00
N ARG A 299 3.60 -9.26 12.83
CA ARG A 299 4.35 -8.30 12.00
C ARG A 299 4.74 -7.03 12.74
N ILE A 300 3.86 -6.49 13.58
CA ILE A 300 4.18 -5.30 14.37
C ILE A 300 5.16 -5.60 15.51
N GLY A 301 5.12 -6.82 16.06
CA GLY A 301 6.11 -7.31 17.01
C GLY A 301 7.51 -7.38 16.41
N GLU A 302 7.63 -7.90 15.19
CA GLU A 302 8.90 -7.93 14.44
C GLU A 302 9.46 -6.53 14.23
N LEU A 303 8.62 -5.58 13.80
CA LEU A 303 9.02 -4.19 13.61
C LEU A 303 9.42 -3.54 14.94
N TRP A 304 8.70 -3.82 16.02
CA TRP A 304 9.04 -3.33 17.36
C TRP A 304 10.43 -3.81 17.77
N VAL A 305 10.71 -5.12 17.69
CA VAL A 305 12.03 -5.69 18.03
C VAL A 305 13.12 -5.06 17.16
N ARG A 306 12.91 -4.95 15.84
CA ARG A 306 13.90 -4.34 14.93
C ARG A 306 14.20 -2.89 15.28
N ALA A 307 13.22 -2.12 15.70
CA ALA A 307 13.39 -0.72 16.06
C ALA A 307 14.13 -0.53 17.40
N HIS A 308 13.93 -1.44 18.36
CA HIS A 308 14.50 -1.32 19.71
C HIS A 308 15.80 -2.13 19.88
N ALA A 309 16.13 -3.03 18.96
CA ALA A 309 17.42 -3.73 18.95
C ALA A 309 18.62 -2.82 18.64
N ALA A 310 18.39 -1.63 18.08
CA ALA A 310 19.45 -0.67 17.75
C ALA A 310 19.90 0.18 18.96
N GLU A 311 19.06 0.34 19.98
CA GLU A 311 19.41 1.13 21.18
C GLU A 311 20.50 0.43 22.02
N ASP A 312 20.59 -0.89 21.98
CA ASP A 312 21.68 -1.66 22.63
C ASP A 312 23.04 -1.52 21.92
N ALA A 313 23.08 -1.00 20.67
CA ALA A 313 24.31 -0.88 19.89
C ALA A 313 24.94 0.53 19.95
N SER A 314 24.24 1.55 20.47
CA SER A 314 24.70 2.96 20.44
C SER A 314 25.49 3.43 21.65
N ASP A 315 25.85 2.54 22.59
CA ASP A 315 26.62 2.90 23.79
C ASP A 315 28.16 2.92 23.60
N TYR A 316 28.66 2.87 22.35
CA TYR A 316 30.08 3.06 22.05
C TYR A 316 30.30 3.96 20.83
N GLU A 317 30.76 5.18 21.11
CA GLU A 317 31.88 5.92 20.49
C GLU A 317 31.59 7.43 20.48
N TRP A 318 32.11 8.12 21.51
CA TRP A 318 32.46 9.55 21.46
C TRP A 318 33.98 9.66 21.32
#